data_AF-A0A4S2IWM8-F1
#
_entry.id   AF-A0A4S2IWM8-F1
#
_cell.length_a   1.000
_cell.length_b   1.000
_cell.length_c   1.000
_cell.angle_alpha   90.00
_cell.angle_beta   90.00
_cell.angle_gamma   90.00
#
_symmetry.space_group_name_H-M   'P 1'
#
loop_
_entity.id
_entity.type
_entity.pdbx_description
1 polymer ?
#
loop_
_entity_poly.entity_id
_entity_poly.type
_entity_poly.pdbx_seq_one_letter_code
_entity_poly.pdbx_strand_id
1 'polypeptide(L)' 'MARWEGATVAVYAFDVVDDRIKSIWAVRNPEKLRPWTGIGGEGAGSG' A
#
# COMPACT_ATOMS: atom_id res chain seq x y z
N MET A 1 -10.88 -1.13 1.02
CA MET A 1 -10.48 -1.62 2.36
C MET A 1 -11.60 -2.49 2.91
N ALA A 2 -11.28 -3.64 3.49
CA ALA A 2 -12.26 -4.54 4.11
C ALA A 2 -11.97 -4.68 5.62
N ARG A 3 -13.03 -4.66 6.43
CA ARG A 3 -12.94 -4.69 7.90
C ARG A 3 -13.78 -5.85 8.46
N TRP A 4 -13.23 -6.58 9.41
CA TRP A 4 -13.91 -7.63 10.17
C TRP A 4 -13.66 -7.41 11.66
N GLU A 5 -14.71 -7.41 12.49
CA GLU A 5 -14.62 -7.19 13.95
C GLU A 5 -13.78 -5.97 14.36
N GLY A 6 -13.86 -4.88 13.59
CA GLY A 6 -13.08 -3.67 13.88
C GLY A 6 -11.68 -3.64 13.27
N ALA A 7 -11.11 -4.79 12.90
CA ALA A 7 -9.78 -4.91 12.31
C ALA A 7 -9.83 -4.82 10.78
N THR A 8 -8.92 -4.05 10.18
CA THR A 8 -8.68 -4.14 8.74
C THR A 8 -8.12 -5.53 8.45
N VAL A 9 -8.75 -6.28 7.55
CA VAL A 9 -8.33 -7.65 7.20
C VAL A 9 -7.82 -7.78 5.76
N ALA A 10 -8.14 -6.79 4.92
CA ALA A 10 -7.55 -6.70 3.59
C ALA A 10 -7.54 -5.27 3.04
N VAL A 11 -6.49 -4.97 2.28
CA VAL A 11 -6.38 -3.77 1.45
C VAL A 11 -6.38 -4.20 -0.02
N TYR A 12 -7.11 -3.45 -0.84
CA TYR A 12 -7.20 -3.66 -2.28
C TYR A 12 -6.75 -2.39 -2.97
N ALA A 13 -5.91 -2.55 -3.99
CA ALA A 13 -5.46 -1.48 -4.87
C ALA A 13 -5.78 -1.85 -6.32
N PHE A 14 -6.12 -0.84 -7.11
CA PHE A 14 -6.52 -0.98 -8.49
C PHE A 14 -5.75 0.01 -9.35
N ASP A 15 -5.21 -0.46 -10.46
CA ASP A 15 -4.73 0.38 -11.55
C ASP A 15 -5.83 0.46 -12.60
N VAL A 16 -6.31 1.68 -12.89
CA VAL A 16 -7.44 1.94 -13.79
C VAL A 16 -6.96 2.82 -14.95
N VAL A 17 -7.20 2.36 -16.17
CA VAL A 17 -6.90 3.11 -17.41
C VAL A 17 -8.17 3.25 -18.22
N ASP A 18 -8.46 4.50 -18.62
CA ASP A 18 -9.70 4.95 -19.26
C ASP A 18 -10.94 4.66 -18.40
N ASP A 19 -11.44 3.42 -18.45
CA ASP A 19 -12.59 2.93 -17.66
C ASP A 19 -12.48 1.43 -17.35
N ARG A 20 -11.26 0.86 -17.40
CA ARG A 20 -11.02 -0.55 -17.13
C ARG A 20 -9.93 -0.73 -16.08
N ILE A 21 -10.19 -1.63 -15.14
CA ILE A 21 -9.18 -2.11 -14.21
C ILE A 21 -8.18 -2.95 -14.99
N LYS A 22 -6.95 -2.45 -15.10
CA LYS A 22 -5.84 -3.14 -15.75
C LYS A 22 -5.14 -4.10 -14.80
N SER A 23 -5.10 -3.77 -13.51
CA SER A 23 -4.45 -4.60 -12.50
C SER A 23 -5.12 -4.44 -11.15
N ILE A 24 -5.14 -5.54 -10.40
CA ILE A 24 -5.70 -5.63 -9.06
C ILE A 24 -4.68 -6.29 -8.14
N TRP A 25 -4.48 -5.70 -6.96
CA TRP A 25 -3.67 -6.28 -5.90
C TRP A 25 -4.49 -6.37 -4.61
N ALA A 26 -4.35 -7.48 -3.91
CA ALA A 26 -4.99 -7.72 -2.62
C ALA A 26 -3.95 -8.12 -1.58
N VAL A 27 -3.91 -7.42 -0.45
CA VAL A 27 -3.06 -7.75 0.70
C VAL A 27 -3.96 -8.17 1.85
N ARG A 28 -3.86 -9.45 2.27
CA ARG A 28 -4.68 -10.12 3.30
C ARG A 28 -4.10 -10.09 4.72
N ASN A 29 -2.96 -9.44 4.90
CA ASN A 29 -2.31 -9.26 6.20
C ASN A 29 -1.88 -7.78 6.28
N PRO A 30 -2.83 -6.87 6.54
CA PRO A 30 -2.54 -5.44 6.63
C PRO A 30 -1.69 -5.09 7.85
N GLU A 31 -1.63 -5.94 8.90
CA GLU A 31 -0.68 -5.76 10.00
C GLU A 31 0.79 -5.95 9.57
N LYS A 32 1.05 -6.66 8.47
CA LYS A 32 2.38 -6.74 7.83
C LYS A 32 2.69 -5.55 6.94
N LEU A 33 1.71 -4.71 6.59
CA LEU A 33 1.94 -3.43 5.91
C LEU A 33 2.47 -2.42 6.91
N ARG A 34 3.73 -2.60 7.32
CA ARG A 34 4.45 -1.57 8.07
C ARG A 34 4.74 -0.42 7.11
N PRO A 35 4.64 0.85 7.56
CA PRO A 35 5.17 1.96 6.78
C PRO A 35 6.60 1.61 6.37
N TRP A 36 6.94 1.78 5.10
CA TRP A 36 8.34 1.87 4.73
C TRP A 36 8.82 3.19 5.31
N THR A 37 9.20 3.21 6.60
CA THR A 37 10.00 4.29 7.15
C THR A 37 11.29 4.25 6.34
N GLY A 38 11.36 5.11 5.33
CA GLY A 38 12.57 5.29 4.55
C GLY A 38 13.71 5.46 5.52
N ILE A 39 14.65 4.53 5.51
CA ILE A 39 15.97 4.82 6.05
C ILE A 39 16.46 6.02 5.23
N GLY A 40 16.54 7.19 5.88
CA GLY A 40 17.27 8.35 5.40
C GLY A 40 16.53 9.29 4.45
N GLY A 41 15.55 10.03 4.97
CA GLY A 41 15.30 11.38 4.49
C GLY A 41 16.30 12.35 5.12
N GLU A 42 17.60 12.20 4.88
CA GLU A 42 18.58 13.28 5.09
C GLU A 42 19.95 12.92 4.48
N GLY A 43 20.43 13.76 3.55
CA GLY A 43 21.84 13.88 3.17
C GLY A 43 22.37 13.00 2.02
N ALA A 44 22.23 13.45 0.78
CA ALA A 44 23.27 13.31 -0.27
C ALA A 44 22.92 14.19 -1.49
N GLY A 45 23.02 15.49 -1.29
CA GLY A 45 23.14 16.47 -2.38
C GLY A 45 24.23 17.45 -1.98
N SER A 46 25.49 17.09 -2.28
CA SER A 46 26.68 17.96 -2.38
C SER A 46 27.90 17.07 -2.64
N GLY A 47 28.55 17.25 -3.79
CA GLY A 47 29.79 16.56 -4.17
C GLY A 47 29.81 16.21 -5.64
#